data_AF-A0A351WVH9-F1
#
_entry.id   AF-A0A351WVH9-F1
#
_cell.length_a   1.000
_cell.length_b   1.000
_cell.length_c   1.000
_cell.angle_alpha   90.00
_cell.angle_beta   90.00
_cell.angle_gamma   90.00
#
_symmetry.space_group_name_H-M   'P 1'
#
loop_
_entity.id
_entity.type
_entity.pdbx_description
1 polymer ?
#
loop_
_entity_poly.entity_id
_entity_poly.type
_entity_poly.pdbx_seq_one_letter_code
_entity_poly.pdbx_strand_id
1 'polypeptide(L)'
;MTSTLDLKKINKTIKIFAAVQCALVALLVFMAVQFQVKLQSIGRGSQFMTGVVVSFVVQLVLFYPIFRFAAKEANRDFSVIGRDLSKEETKAFIKQKRWADVIKISVFGFFFIFFMALKASTPPVVMSVIYYSFILTILTYLQCYNFAIKRCKREQTN
;
A
#
# COMPACT_ATOMS: atom_id res chain seq x y z
N MET A 1 29.62 10.11 -6.78
CA MET A 1 28.81 9.28 -7.69
C MET A 1 27.37 9.77 -7.62
N THR A 2 26.98 10.60 -8.58
CA THR A 2 25.65 11.19 -8.70
C THR A 2 24.63 10.09 -8.96
N SER A 3 23.60 10.05 -8.11
CA SER A 3 22.58 9.02 -8.10
C SER A 3 21.57 9.28 -9.22
N THR A 4 21.98 9.06 -10.47
CA THR A 4 21.04 9.05 -11.59
C THR A 4 20.01 7.95 -11.35
N LEU A 5 18.78 8.38 -11.06
CA LEU A 5 17.61 7.53 -10.91
C LEU A 5 17.23 7.11 -12.33
N ASP A 6 17.84 6.03 -12.78
CA ASP A 6 17.72 5.53 -14.15
C ASP A 6 16.36 4.84 -14.36
N LEU A 7 15.80 4.92 -15.57
CA LEU A 7 14.53 4.28 -15.95
C LEU A 7 14.56 2.77 -15.66
N LYS A 8 15.74 2.15 -15.74
CA LYS A 8 15.99 0.76 -15.36
C LYS A 8 15.68 0.48 -13.88
N LYS A 9 16.05 1.39 -12.97
CA LYS A 9 15.78 1.24 -11.53
C LYS A 9 14.28 1.31 -11.25
N ILE A 10 13.57 2.24 -11.87
CA ILE A 10 12.10 2.36 -11.73
C ILE A 10 11.40 1.11 -12.28
N ASN A 11 11.84 0.58 -13.43
CA ASN A 11 11.31 -0.67 -13.97
C ASN A 11 11.53 -1.85 -13.01
N LYS A 12 12.69 -1.93 -12.36
CA LYS A 12 12.96 -2.93 -11.33
C LYS A 12 12.03 -2.76 -10.13
N THR A 13 11.81 -1.53 -9.65
CA THR A 13 10.88 -1.23 -8.56
C THR A 13 9.45 -1.65 -8.90
N ILE A 14 8.95 -1.35 -10.10
CA ILE A 14 7.61 -1.78 -10.54
C ILE A 14 7.48 -3.31 -10.54
N LYS A 15 8.51 -4.04 -11.02
CA LYS A 15 8.51 -5.51 -11.02
C LYS A 15 8.49 -6.07 -9.60
N ILE A 16 9.27 -5.50 -8.69
CA ILE A 16 9.24 -5.87 -7.27
C ILE A 16 7.85 -5.63 -6.69
N PHE A 17 7.25 -4.47 -6.97
CA PHE A 17 5.91 -4.14 -6.48
C PHE A 17 4.86 -5.10 -7.03
N ALA A 18 4.96 -5.52 -8.30
CA ALA A 18 4.07 -6.53 -8.87
C ALA A 18 4.22 -7.90 -8.19
N ALA A 19 5.46 -8.32 -7.89
CA ALA A 19 5.70 -9.57 -7.16
C ALA A 19 5.13 -9.51 -5.73
N VAL A 20 5.35 -8.40 -5.03
CA VAL A 20 4.78 -8.16 -3.69
C VAL A 20 3.26 -8.13 -3.73
N GLN A 21 2.65 -7.53 -4.77
CA GLN A 21 1.20 -7.55 -4.95
C GLN A 21 0.67 -8.99 -5.08
N CYS A 22 1.31 -9.82 -5.89
CA CYS A 22 0.91 -11.22 -6.05
C CYS A 22 0.97 -11.97 -4.70
N ALA A 23 2.06 -11.78 -3.94
CA ALA A 23 2.20 -12.37 -2.61
C ALA A 23 1.13 -11.88 -1.64
N LEU A 24 0.81 -10.58 -1.64
CA LEU A 24 -0.21 -9.99 -0.78
C LEU A 24 -1.63 -10.44 -1.16
N VAL A 25 -1.92 -10.63 -2.45
CA VAL A 25 -3.21 -11.20 -2.89
C VAL A 25 -3.33 -12.65 -2.41
N ALA A 26 -2.28 -13.46 -2.57
CA ALA A 26 -2.28 -14.83 -2.07
C ALA A 26 -2.48 -14.88 -0.54
N LEU A 27 -1.81 -13.99 0.20
CA LEU A 27 -1.98 -13.85 1.64
C LEU A 27 -3.42 -13.43 2.01
N LEU A 28 -4.01 -12.51 1.26
CA LEU A 28 -5.40 -12.07 1.47
C LEU A 28 -6.39 -13.22 1.29
N VAL A 29 -6.22 -14.01 0.23
CA VAL A 29 -7.07 -15.20 -0.03
C VAL A 29 -6.87 -16.24 1.08
N PHE A 30 -5.63 -16.53 1.47
CA PHE A 30 -5.34 -17.44 2.56
C PHE A 30 -6.03 -17.01 3.87
N MET A 31 -5.90 -15.73 4.25
CA MET A 31 -6.55 -15.19 5.44
C MET A 31 -8.07 -15.18 5.32
N ALA A 32 -8.61 -14.95 4.12
CA ALA A 32 -10.05 -15.04 3.86
C ALA A 32 -10.59 -16.45 4.17
N VAL A 33 -9.92 -17.49 3.67
CA VAL A 33 -10.29 -18.88 3.97
C VAL A 33 -10.18 -19.17 5.47
N GLN A 34 -9.09 -18.76 6.12
CA GLN A 34 -8.90 -18.97 7.56
C GLN A 34 -10.01 -18.31 8.41
N PHE A 35 -10.37 -17.07 8.10
CA PHE A 35 -11.46 -16.38 8.80
C PHE A 35 -12.83 -16.99 8.50
N GLN A 36 -13.07 -17.46 7.27
CA GLN A 36 -14.30 -18.16 6.92
C GLN A 36 -14.45 -19.44 7.74
N VAL A 37 -13.43 -20.29 7.79
CA VAL A 37 -13.43 -21.53 8.59
C VAL A 37 -13.63 -21.23 10.07
N LYS A 38 -12.93 -20.22 10.61
CA LYS A 38 -13.05 -19.81 12.01
C LYS A 38 -14.42 -19.23 12.36
N LEU A 39 -15.06 -18.53 11.44
CA LEU A 39 -16.42 -18.00 11.65
C LEU A 39 -17.48 -19.10 11.54
N GLN A 40 -17.28 -20.07 10.65
CA GLN A 40 -18.15 -21.24 10.53
C GLN A 40 -18.08 -22.12 11.78
N SER A 41 -16.88 -22.35 12.34
CA SER A 41 -16.71 -23.19 13.53
C SER A 41 -17.40 -22.64 14.79
N ILE A 42 -17.66 -21.33 14.84
CA ILE A 42 -18.41 -20.68 15.93
C ILE A 42 -19.89 -20.42 15.58
N GLY A 43 -20.40 -21.00 14.48
CA GLY A 43 -21.79 -20.84 14.04
C GLY A 43 -22.13 -19.45 13.49
N ARG A 44 -21.13 -18.62 13.15
CA ARG A 44 -21.29 -17.24 12.67
C ARG A 44 -20.81 -17.04 11.24
N GLY A 45 -20.94 -18.05 10.40
CA GLY A 45 -20.47 -18.03 9.01
C GLY A 45 -21.03 -16.86 8.17
N SER A 46 -22.26 -16.40 8.45
CA SER A 46 -22.87 -15.25 7.77
C SER A 46 -22.11 -13.94 7.97
N GLN A 47 -21.34 -13.80 9.06
CA GLN A 47 -20.59 -12.59 9.37
C GLN A 47 -19.29 -12.46 8.57
N PHE A 48 -18.88 -13.50 7.82
CA PHE A 48 -17.72 -13.44 6.94
C PHE A 48 -17.90 -12.35 5.88
N MET A 49 -19.06 -12.34 5.21
CA MET A 49 -19.36 -11.33 4.20
C MET A 49 -19.43 -9.92 4.78
N THR A 50 -19.89 -9.78 6.03
CA THR A 50 -19.84 -8.49 6.72
C THR A 50 -18.41 -7.98 6.86
N GLY A 51 -17.47 -8.82 7.28
CA GLY A 51 -16.05 -8.45 7.38
C GLY A 51 -15.48 -7.99 6.04
N VAL A 52 -15.76 -8.74 4.97
CA VAL A 52 -15.34 -8.40 3.61
C VAL A 52 -15.91 -7.04 3.18
N VAL A 53 -17.23 -6.85 3.28
CA VAL A 53 -17.91 -5.61 2.87
C VAL A 53 -17.40 -4.40 3.67
N VAL A 54 -17.26 -4.53 4.99
CA VAL A 54 -16.76 -3.43 5.83
C VAL A 54 -15.35 -3.04 5.43
N SER A 55 -14.46 -4.00 5.17
CA SER A 55 -13.11 -3.72 4.68
C SER A 55 -13.09 -3.03 3.33
N PHE A 56 -13.99 -3.39 2.41
CA PHE A 56 -14.14 -2.68 1.14
C PHE A 56 -14.60 -1.24 1.35
N VAL A 57 -15.57 -0.99 2.24
CA VAL A 57 -16.03 0.36 2.56
C VAL A 57 -14.90 1.21 3.14
N VAL A 58 -14.14 0.66 4.10
CA VAL A 58 -12.95 1.33 4.65
C VAL A 58 -11.95 1.63 3.52
N GLN A 59 -11.72 0.67 2.63
CA GLN A 59 -10.79 0.84 1.52
C GLN A 59 -11.24 1.92 0.53
N LEU A 60 -12.54 2.04 0.25
CA LEU A 60 -13.10 3.08 -0.60
C LEU A 60 -12.87 4.48 0.00
N VAL A 61 -13.08 4.63 1.30
CA VAL A 61 -12.81 5.90 2.02
C VAL A 61 -11.32 6.25 1.95
N LEU A 62 -10.44 5.25 2.12
CA LEU A 62 -8.99 5.44 2.09
C LEU A 62 -8.42 5.53 0.66
N PHE A 63 -9.18 5.19 -0.37
CA PHE A 63 -8.68 5.10 -1.74
C PHE A 63 -8.13 6.45 -2.22
N TYR A 64 -8.92 7.53 -2.11
CA TYR A 64 -8.52 8.86 -2.58
C TYR A 64 -7.23 9.38 -1.92
N PRO A 65 -7.08 9.38 -0.57
CA PRO A 65 -5.84 9.83 0.04
C PRO A 65 -4.64 8.95 -0.34
N ILE A 66 -4.81 7.62 -0.43
CA ILE A 66 -3.74 6.71 -0.87
C ILE A 66 -3.34 7.00 -2.32
N PHE A 67 -4.31 7.16 -3.22
CA PHE A 67 -4.07 7.49 -4.62
C PHE A 67 -3.30 8.80 -4.76
N ARG A 68 -3.75 9.86 -4.08
CA ARG A 68 -3.09 11.18 -4.11
C ARG A 68 -1.68 11.12 -3.57
N PHE A 69 -1.46 10.37 -2.48
CA PHE A 69 -0.14 10.18 -1.89
C PHE A 69 0.81 9.42 -2.82
N ALA A 70 0.37 8.27 -3.33
CA ALA A 70 1.15 7.45 -4.25
C ALA A 70 1.50 8.18 -5.56
N ALA A 71 0.56 8.95 -6.10
CA ALA A 71 0.79 9.76 -7.30
C ALA A 71 1.83 10.86 -7.07
N LYS A 72 1.80 11.55 -5.92
CA LYS A 72 2.81 12.56 -5.57
C LYS A 72 4.21 11.95 -5.46
N GLU A 73 4.33 10.78 -4.84
CA GLU A 73 5.62 10.09 -4.74
C GLU A 73 6.12 9.61 -6.10
N ALA A 74 5.25 9.00 -6.90
CA ALA A 74 5.59 8.58 -8.24
C ALA A 74 6.08 9.75 -9.10
N ASN A 75 5.37 10.89 -9.07
CA ASN A 75 5.76 12.09 -9.79
C ASN A 75 7.11 12.66 -9.29
N ARG A 76 7.33 12.70 -7.98
CA ARG A 76 8.60 13.12 -7.38
C ARG A 76 9.73 12.24 -7.89
N ASP A 77 9.60 10.92 -7.78
CA ASP A 77 10.63 9.96 -8.17
C ASP A 77 10.86 9.95 -9.69
N PHE A 78 9.84 10.30 -10.48
CA PHE A 78 9.94 10.41 -11.93
C PHE A 78 10.57 11.73 -12.39
N SER A 79 10.32 12.84 -11.69
CA SER A 79 10.84 14.19 -12.04
C SER A 79 12.37 14.32 -11.96
N VAL A 80 13.02 13.39 -11.25
CA VAL A 80 14.48 13.36 -11.05
C VAL A 80 15.20 12.39 -11.99
N ILE A 81 14.46 11.69 -12.87
CA ILE A 81 15.05 10.81 -13.88
C ILE A 81 15.82 11.66 -14.88
N GLY A 82 17.08 11.29 -15.14
CA GLY A 82 17.91 11.95 -16.15
C GLY A 82 18.33 13.38 -15.82
N ARG A 83 18.06 13.87 -14.60
CA ARG A 83 18.49 15.19 -14.12
C ARG A 83 19.54 15.04 -13.03
N ASP A 84 20.64 15.79 -13.18
CA ASP A 84 21.55 16.05 -12.07
C ASP A 84 20.96 17.17 -11.21
N LEU A 85 20.62 16.83 -9.97
CA LEU A 85 20.04 17.78 -9.02
C LEU A 85 21.15 18.65 -8.43
N SER A 86 20.87 19.94 -8.27
CA SER A 86 21.73 20.81 -7.47
C SER A 86 21.77 20.36 -6.00
N LYS A 87 22.74 20.88 -5.22
CA LYS A 87 22.82 20.58 -3.77
C LYS A 87 21.53 20.96 -3.03
N GLU A 88 20.89 22.05 -3.43
CA GLU A 88 19.65 22.53 -2.82
C GLU A 88 18.44 21.66 -3.20
N GLU A 89 18.33 21.30 -4.48
CA GLU A 89 17.27 20.41 -4.97
C GLU A 89 17.38 19.01 -4.37
N THR A 90 18.61 18.51 -4.19
CA THR A 90 18.89 17.23 -3.51
C THR A 90 18.39 17.26 -2.07
N LYS A 91 18.65 18.35 -1.34
CA LYS A 91 18.19 18.51 0.06
C LYS A 91 16.66 18.56 0.13
N ALA A 92 16.01 19.24 -0.80
CA ALA A 92 14.55 19.28 -0.90
C ALA A 92 13.95 17.90 -1.22
N PHE A 93 14.54 17.17 -2.17
CA PHE A 93 14.14 15.81 -2.54
C PHE A 93 14.24 14.85 -1.36
N ILE A 94 15.36 14.85 -0.63
CA ILE A 94 15.56 14.01 0.57
C ILE A 94 14.52 14.37 1.65
N LYS A 95 14.26 15.67 1.86
CA LYS A 95 13.24 16.11 2.83
C LYS A 95 11.86 15.57 2.47
N GLN A 96 11.45 15.66 1.21
CA GLN A 96 10.17 15.13 0.74
C GLN A 96 10.10 13.60 0.87
N LYS A 97 11.18 12.89 0.54
CA LYS A 97 11.29 11.45 0.73
C LYS A 97 11.12 11.04 2.18
N ARG A 98 11.82 11.72 3.09
CA ARG A 98 11.71 11.48 4.53
C ARG A 98 10.29 11.66 5.04
N TRP A 99 9.58 12.70 4.62
CA TRP A 99 8.17 12.90 5.01
C TRP A 99 7.26 11.79 4.51
N ALA A 100 7.48 11.31 3.28
CA ALA A 100 6.72 10.18 2.75
C ALA A 100 6.99 8.88 3.53
N ASP A 101 8.25 8.63 3.88
CA ASP A 101 8.62 7.45 4.67
C ASP A 101 8.05 7.52 6.10
N VAL A 102 8.04 8.71 6.73
CA VAL A 102 7.36 8.93 8.01
C VAL A 102 5.87 8.62 7.92
N ILE A 103 5.17 9.11 6.88
CA ILE A 103 3.74 8.82 6.69
C ILE A 103 3.49 7.32 6.54
N LYS A 104 4.30 6.61 5.73
CA LYS A 104 4.18 5.15 5.59
C LYS A 104 4.39 4.45 6.94
N ILE A 105 5.46 4.78 7.66
CA ILE A 105 5.76 4.19 8.97
C ILE A 105 4.63 4.49 9.96
N SER A 106 4.05 5.69 9.96
CA SER A 106 2.90 6.02 10.81
C SER A 106 1.67 5.16 10.48
N VAL A 107 1.38 4.93 9.20
CA VAL A 107 0.28 4.03 8.79
C VAL A 107 0.57 2.59 9.20
N PHE A 108 1.79 2.09 8.98
CA PHE A 108 2.19 0.76 9.45
C PHE A 108 2.10 0.64 10.97
N GLY A 109 2.58 1.66 11.70
CA GLY A 109 2.52 1.75 13.15
C GLY A 109 1.10 1.77 13.68
N PHE A 110 0.19 2.48 13.02
CA PHE A 110 -1.24 2.46 13.33
C PHE A 110 -1.79 1.03 13.29
N PHE A 111 -1.61 0.32 12.18
CA PHE A 111 -2.08 -1.08 12.08
C PHE A 111 -1.39 -2.00 13.07
N PHE A 112 -0.09 -1.81 13.32
CA PHE A 112 0.66 -2.58 14.30
C PHE A 112 0.11 -2.42 15.73
N ILE A 113 -0.23 -1.20 16.13
CA ILE A 113 -0.89 -0.94 17.42
C ILE A 113 -2.25 -1.65 17.48
N PHE A 114 -3.03 -1.61 16.41
CA PHE A 114 -4.30 -2.34 16.35
C PHE A 114 -4.10 -3.85 16.47
N PHE A 115 -3.09 -4.42 15.82
CA PHE A 115 -2.75 -5.84 15.97
C PHE A 115 -2.32 -6.19 17.41
N MET A 116 -1.51 -5.35 18.06
CA MET A 116 -1.11 -5.53 19.46
C MET A 116 -2.28 -5.39 20.44
N ALA A 117 -3.28 -4.57 20.10
CA ALA A 117 -4.49 -4.40 20.90
C ALA A 117 -5.49 -5.55 20.73
N LEU A 118 -5.29 -6.46 19.76
CA LEU A 118 -6.15 -7.62 19.57
C LEU A 118 -6.01 -8.58 20.75
N LYS A 119 -7.10 -8.74 21.50
CA LYS A 119 -7.22 -9.75 22.56
C LYS A 119 -7.76 -11.06 21.98
N ALA A 120 -7.52 -12.17 22.68
CA ALA A 120 -8.09 -13.47 22.34
C ALA A 120 -9.63 -13.45 22.29
N SER A 121 -10.27 -12.58 23.07
CA SER A 121 -11.72 -12.35 23.08
C SER A 121 -12.24 -11.46 21.95
N THR A 122 -11.38 -10.92 21.09
CA THR A 122 -11.82 -10.03 20.01
C THR A 122 -12.68 -10.81 19.02
N PRO A 123 -13.83 -10.29 18.57
CA PRO A 123 -14.64 -10.98 17.57
C PRO A 123 -13.85 -11.25 16.28
N PRO A 124 -13.90 -12.46 15.71
CA PRO A 124 -13.15 -12.79 14.49
C PRO A 124 -13.47 -11.88 13.30
N VAL A 125 -14.68 -11.32 13.24
CA VAL A 125 -15.07 -10.32 12.25
C VAL A 125 -14.21 -9.05 12.36
N VAL A 126 -14.03 -8.52 13.56
CA VAL A 126 -13.20 -7.32 13.80
C VAL A 126 -11.75 -7.59 13.43
N MET A 127 -11.23 -8.76 13.80
CA MET A 127 -9.89 -9.18 13.38
C MET A 127 -9.78 -9.21 11.85
N SER A 128 -10.76 -9.82 11.16
CA SER A 128 -10.77 -9.92 9.70
C SER A 128 -10.77 -8.54 9.05
N VAL A 129 -11.55 -7.58 9.59
CA VAL A 129 -11.62 -6.22 9.07
C VAL A 129 -10.27 -5.52 9.16
N ILE A 130 -9.57 -5.63 10.29
CA ILE A 130 -8.26 -5.01 10.49
C ILE A 130 -7.23 -5.64 9.53
N TYR A 131 -7.19 -6.97 9.42
CA TYR A 131 -6.27 -7.68 8.53
C TYR A 131 -6.50 -7.33 7.06
N TYR A 132 -7.75 -7.39 6.59
CA TYR A 132 -8.07 -7.05 5.20
C TYR A 132 -7.76 -5.58 4.91
N SER A 133 -8.15 -4.66 5.80
CA SER A 133 -7.87 -3.23 5.61
C SER A 133 -6.38 -2.94 5.54
N PHE A 134 -5.56 -3.61 6.36
CA PHE A 134 -4.10 -3.50 6.31
C PHE A 134 -3.53 -3.95 4.96
N ILE A 135 -3.88 -5.16 4.52
CA ILE A 135 -3.37 -5.73 3.27
C ILE A 135 -3.86 -4.90 2.07
N LEU A 136 -5.14 -4.54 2.06
CA LEU A 136 -5.75 -3.72 0.99
C LEU A 136 -5.13 -2.31 0.93
N THR A 137 -4.78 -1.72 2.07
CA THR A 137 -4.08 -0.42 2.10
C THR A 137 -2.73 -0.50 1.40
N ILE A 138 -1.93 -1.53 1.69
CA ILE A 138 -0.62 -1.74 1.06
C ILE A 138 -0.80 -2.05 -0.43
N LEU A 139 -1.70 -2.97 -0.78
CA LEU A 139 -2.00 -3.33 -2.16
C LEU A 139 -2.39 -2.10 -2.99
N THR A 140 -3.31 -1.30 -2.47
CA THR A 140 -3.80 -0.08 -3.13
C THR A 140 -2.68 0.93 -3.31
N TYR A 141 -1.84 1.15 -2.29
CA TYR A 141 -0.68 2.02 -2.42
C TYR A 141 0.25 1.57 -3.57
N LEU A 142 0.61 0.27 -3.60
CA LEU A 142 1.48 -0.27 -4.64
C LEU A 142 0.84 -0.17 -6.04
N GLN A 143 -0.48 -0.42 -6.14
CA GLN A 143 -1.22 -0.33 -7.40
C GLN A 143 -1.28 1.10 -7.91
N CYS A 144 -1.63 2.05 -7.05
CA CYS A 144 -1.68 3.48 -7.37
C CYS A 144 -0.31 4.02 -7.76
N TYR A 145 0.77 3.61 -7.07
CA TYR A 145 2.13 3.99 -7.42
C TYR A 145 2.53 3.46 -8.81
N ASN A 146 2.32 2.16 -9.07
CA ASN A 146 2.61 1.55 -10.36
C ASN A 146 1.81 2.20 -11.49
N PHE A 147 0.55 2.54 -11.24
CA PHE A 147 -0.31 3.25 -12.18
C PHE A 147 0.22 4.65 -12.49
N ALA A 148 0.57 5.43 -11.46
CA ALA A 148 1.09 6.79 -11.63
C ALA A 148 2.40 6.79 -12.44
N ILE A 149 3.35 5.90 -12.14
CA ILE A 149 4.58 5.78 -12.92
C ILE A 149 4.31 5.39 -14.39
N LYS A 150 3.38 4.45 -14.64
CA LYS A 150 2.98 4.08 -16.00
C LYS A 150 2.29 5.23 -16.75
N ARG A 151 1.61 6.13 -16.04
CA ARG A 151 1.01 7.34 -16.62
C ARG A 151 2.10 8.34 -17.00
N CYS A 152 3.04 8.65 -16.10
CA CYS A 152 4.14 9.58 -16.38
C CYS A 152 5.01 9.15 -17.58
N LYS A 153 5.22 7.84 -17.75
CA LYS A 153 5.91 7.31 -18.94
C LYS A 153 5.18 7.55 -20.25
N ARG A 154 3.85 7.41 -20.24
CA ARG A 154 3.03 7.65 -21.44
C ARG A 154 3.05 9.13 -21.82
N GLU A 155 2.99 10.01 -20.83
CA GLU A 155 3.05 11.47 -21.04
C GLU A 155 4.39 11.96 -21.60
N GLN A 156 5.51 11.24 -21.39
CA GLN A 156 6.82 11.58 -21.99
C GLN A 156 7.01 11.08 -23.43
N THR A 157 6.14 10.20 -23.93
CA THR A 157 6.27 9.60 -25.28
C THR A 157 5.39 10.31 -26.32
N ASN A 158 4.51 11.22 -25.89
CA ASN A 158 3.69 12.09 -26.72
C ASN A 158 4.31 13.49 -26.77
#